data_AF-A0A6N9TRS7-F1
#
_entry.id   AF-A0A6N9TRS7-F1
#
_cell.length_a   1.000
_cell.length_b   1.000
_cell.length_c   1.000
_cell.angle_alpha   90.00
_cell.angle_beta   90.00
_cell.angle_gamma   90.00
#
_symmetry.space_group_name_H-M   'P 1'
#
loop_
_entity.id
_entity.type
_entity.pdbx_description
1 polymer ?
#
loop_
_entity_poly.entity_id
_entity_poly.type
_entity_poly.pdbx_seq_one_letter_code
_entity_poly.pdbx_strand_id
1 'polypeptide(L)' 'GVLPGMAAASAQVTPGSDQVMCLSCHRAHGSPYPDALRWDYDTCNATVPNPDCGCFVCHTSKDE' A
#
# COMPACT_ATOMS: atom_id res chain seq x y z
N GLY A 1 5.61 5.22 21.43
CA GLY A 1 4.67 5.53 22.50
C GLY A 1 3.36 5.97 21.86
N VAL A 2 2.23 5.41 22.31
CA VAL A 2 0.91 5.81 21.81
C VAL A 2 0.43 7.02 22.62
N LEU A 3 -0.05 8.06 21.93
CA LEU A 3 -0.65 9.22 22.56
C LEU A 3 -2.02 8.85 23.16
N PRO A 4 -2.38 9.34 24.36
CA PRO A 4 -3.69 9.06 24.97
C PRO A 4 -4.84 9.45 24.01
N GLY A 5 -5.72 8.49 23.72
CA GLY A 5 -6.86 8.68 22.81
C GLY A 5 -6.64 8.22 21.37
N MET A 6 -5.43 7.79 21.00
CA MET A 6 -5.16 7.19 19.70
C MET A 6 -5.06 5.67 19.86
N ALA A 7 -5.80 4.90 19.05
CA ALA A 7 -5.58 3.46 18.98
C ALA A 7 -4.20 3.16 18.37
N ALA A 8 -3.61 2.03 18.73
CA ALA A 8 -2.41 1.55 18.05
C ALA A 8 -2.69 1.35 16.55
N ALA A 9 -1.66 1.59 15.72
CA ALA A 9 -1.79 1.33 14.28
C ALA A 9 -2.12 -0.15 14.03
N SER A 10 -3.13 -0.38 13.18
CA SER A 10 -3.49 -1.72 12.70
C SER A 10 -2.46 -2.22 11.68
N ALA A 11 -2.18 -3.53 11.68
CA ALA A 11 -1.43 -4.18 10.62
C ALA A 11 -2.34 -4.73 9.50
N GLN A 12 -3.65 -4.73 9.72
CA GLN A 12 -4.67 -5.19 8.78
C GLN A 12 -5.24 -3.99 8.02
N VAL A 13 -5.38 -4.19 6.72
CA VAL A 13 -6.10 -3.28 5.81
C VAL A 13 -7.46 -3.90 5.48
N THR A 14 -8.51 -3.12 5.61
CA THR A 14 -9.91 -3.50 5.38
C THR A 14 -10.49 -2.67 4.23
N PRO A 15 -10.57 -3.24 3.01
CA PRO A 15 -11.16 -2.57 1.85
C PRO A 15 -12.59 -2.09 2.14
N GLY A 16 -12.93 -0.88 1.68
CA GLY A 16 -14.26 -0.27 1.89
C GLY A 16 -14.47 0.39 3.25
N SER A 17 -13.51 0.29 4.17
CA SER A 17 -13.54 0.96 5.48
C SER A 17 -12.34 1.89 5.67
N ASP A 18 -11.14 1.40 5.39
CA ASP A 18 -9.91 2.16 5.62
C ASP A 18 -9.76 3.28 4.58
N GLN A 19 -9.32 4.45 5.06
CA GLN A 19 -9.04 5.59 4.19
C GLN A 19 -7.69 5.42 3.50
N VAL A 20 -7.70 5.61 2.18
CA VAL A 20 -6.50 5.56 1.33
C VAL A 20 -6.23 6.95 0.78
N MET A 21 -4.95 7.33 0.72
CA MET A 21 -4.50 8.57 0.11
C MET A 21 -3.28 8.31 -0.76
N CYS A 22 -2.88 9.27 -1.59
CA CYS A 22 -1.79 9.10 -2.55
C CYS A 22 -0.52 8.51 -1.91
N LEU A 23 -0.18 8.96 -0.69
CA LEU A 23 1.01 8.52 0.03
C LEU A 23 0.92 7.12 0.64
N SER A 24 -0.26 6.49 0.62
CA SER A 24 -0.44 5.09 1.02
C SER A 24 0.35 4.16 0.08
N CYS A 25 0.46 4.51 -1.21
CA CYS A 25 1.18 3.72 -2.21
C CYS A 25 2.40 4.46 -2.78
N HIS A 26 2.34 5.80 -2.90
CA HIS A 26 3.42 6.60 -3.49
C HIS A 26 4.33 7.24 -2.44
N ARG A 27 5.59 7.49 -2.83
CA ARG A 27 6.59 8.23 -2.08
C ARG A 27 6.63 9.68 -2.58
N ALA A 28 6.59 10.63 -1.66
CA ALA A 28 6.56 12.06 -2.01
C ALA A 28 7.82 12.58 -2.70
N HIS A 29 9.00 12.01 -2.39
CA HIS A 29 10.29 12.47 -2.91
C HIS A 29 10.88 11.55 -3.98
N GLY A 30 10.03 10.75 -4.63
CA GLY A 30 10.46 9.74 -5.59
C GLY A 30 10.80 8.40 -4.95
N SER A 31 10.99 7.41 -5.81
CA SER A 31 11.28 6.02 -5.47
C SER A 31 12.20 5.41 -6.53
N PRO A 32 13.00 4.38 -6.20
CA PRO A 32 13.63 3.54 -7.23
C PRO A 32 12.63 2.78 -8.11
N TYR A 33 11.36 2.72 -7.70
CA TYR A 33 10.31 2.00 -8.43
C TYR A 33 9.50 2.95 -9.32
N PRO A 34 8.93 2.44 -10.45
CA PRO A 34 8.04 3.22 -11.31
C PRO A 34 6.93 3.93 -10.53
N ASP A 35 6.49 5.08 -11.06
CA ASP A 35 5.42 5.92 -10.49
C ASP A 35 5.65 6.35 -9.03
N ALA A 36 6.91 6.40 -8.60
CA ALA A 36 7.28 6.68 -7.22
C ALA A 36 6.64 5.72 -6.20
N LEU A 37 6.35 4.48 -6.58
CA LEU A 37 5.69 3.50 -5.70
C LEU A 37 6.56 3.11 -4.49
N ARG A 38 5.94 2.58 -3.44
CA ARG A 38 6.65 2.11 -2.24
C ARG A 38 7.35 0.77 -2.43
N TRP A 39 6.97 -0.01 -3.43
CA TRP A 39 7.43 -1.38 -3.68
C TRP A 39 7.80 -1.61 -5.15
N ASP A 40 8.65 -2.60 -5.40
CA ASP A 40 9.06 -3.00 -6.74
C ASP A 40 7.94 -3.76 -7.46
N TYR A 41 7.18 -2.99 -8.22
CA TYR A 41 5.95 -3.46 -8.81
C TYR A 41 6.12 -4.32 -10.06
N ASP A 42 7.32 -4.34 -10.68
CA ASP A 42 7.57 -5.16 -11.86
C ASP A 42 7.65 -6.66 -11.53
N THR A 43 7.79 -6.99 -10.25
CA THR A 43 7.84 -8.36 -9.75
C THR A 43 6.48 -8.88 -9.26
N CYS A 44 5.44 -8.04 -9.31
CA CYS A 44 4.15 -8.31 -8.72
C CYS A 44 3.17 -9.00 -9.69
N ASN A 45 2.46 -10.02 -9.19
CA ASN A 45 1.40 -10.73 -9.90
C ASN A 45 0.13 -10.75 -9.05
N ALA A 46 -0.99 -10.22 -9.56
CA ALA A 46 -2.26 -10.13 -8.83
C ALA A 46 -2.85 -11.49 -8.39
N THR A 47 -2.40 -12.58 -9.02
CA THR A 47 -2.86 -13.95 -8.72
C THR A 47 -1.99 -14.63 -7.65
N VAL A 48 -0.84 -14.04 -7.31
CA VAL A 48 0.10 -14.61 -6.35
C VAL A 48 0.19 -13.68 -5.14
N PRO A 49 -0.25 -14.11 -3.95
CA PRO A 49 -0.09 -13.33 -2.74
C PRO A 49 1.39 -13.02 -2.49
N ASN A 50 1.74 -11.74 -2.45
CA ASN A 50 3.08 -11.27 -2.14
C ASN A 50 2.98 -10.08 -1.18
N PRO A 51 3.58 -10.16 0.03
CA PRO A 51 3.57 -9.07 1.00
C PRO A 51 4.30 -7.82 0.49
N ASP A 52 5.19 -7.95 -0.50
CA ASP A 52 5.85 -6.84 -1.16
C ASP A 52 4.99 -6.22 -2.28
N CYS A 53 3.77 -6.71 -2.51
CA CYS A 53 2.81 -6.18 -3.48
C CYS A 53 1.62 -5.52 -2.78
N GLY A 54 1.90 -4.52 -1.93
CA GLY A 54 0.89 -3.89 -1.07
C GLY A 54 -0.30 -3.25 -1.80
N CYS A 55 -0.13 -2.81 -3.05
CA CYS A 55 -1.22 -2.21 -3.85
C CYS A 55 -2.38 -3.18 -4.10
N PHE A 56 -2.11 -4.48 -4.23
CA PHE A 56 -3.14 -5.49 -4.53
C PHE A 56 -4.03 -5.85 -3.34
N VAL A 57 -3.82 -5.22 -2.18
CA VAL A 57 -4.79 -5.29 -1.08
C VAL A 57 -6.12 -4.63 -1.47
N CYS A 58 -6.08 -3.66 -2.39
CA CYS A 58 -7.25 -2.94 -2.89
C CYS A 58 -7.44 -3.05 -4.41
N HIS A 59 -6.35 -3.15 -5.20
CA HIS A 59 -6.40 -3.24 -6.65
C HIS A 59 -6.35 -4.70 -7.13
N THR A 60 -6.91 -4.98 -8.31
CA THR A 60 -6.86 -6.31 -8.93
C THR A 60 -5.91 -6.38 -10.13
N SER A 61 -5.32 -5.25 -10.54
CA SER A 61 -4.51 -5.08 -11.76
C SER A 61 -3.52 -3.89 -11.62
N LYS A 62 -2.55 -3.77 -12.54
CA LYS A 62 -1.40 -2.84 -12.55
C LYS A 62 -1.75 -1.39 -12.79
N ASP A 63 -2.78 -1.19 -13.61
CA ASP A 63 -3.08 0.11 -14.18
C ASP A 63 -4.51 0.57 -13.82
N GLU A 64 -5.10 -0.02 -12.78
CA GLU A 64 -6.35 0.45 -12.15
C GLU A 64 -6.05 1.37 -10.96
#